data_AF-A0A914SEH5-F1
#
_entry.id   AF-A0A914SEH5-F1
#
_cell.length_a   1.000
_cell.length_b   1.000
_cell.length_c   1.000
_cell.angle_alpha   90.00
_cell.angle_beta   90.00
_cell.angle_gamma   90.00
#
_symmetry.space_group_name_H-M   'P 1'
#
loop_
_entity.id
_entity.type
_entity.pdbx_description
1 polymer ?
#
loop_
_entity_poly.entity_id
_entity_poly.type
_entity_poly.pdbx_seq_one_letter_code
_entity_poly.pdbx_strand_id
1 'polypeptide(L)'
;MKTKVMEYNHKICFSLIPVKECPRGTTMEKAEDIKILFTCKDRSSTEVRRLLRKAKSKDITQQLEFNKPSFVETVRSARTCV
;
A
#
# COMPACT_ATOMS: atom_id res chain seq x y z
N MET A 1 -0.19 4.04 -10.04
CA MET A 1 -0.15 3.02 -8.97
C MET A 1 0.32 3.68 -7.68
N LYS A 2 -0.04 3.14 -6.53
CA LYS A 2 0.34 3.68 -5.21
C LYS A 2 0.68 2.54 -4.25
N THR A 3 1.50 2.84 -3.25
CA THR A 3 1.72 1.93 -2.13
C THR A 3 0.44 1.86 -1.30
N LYS A 4 -0.10 0.65 -1.08
CA LYS A 4 -1.25 0.46 -0.21
C LYS A 4 -0.80 0.58 1.24
N VAL A 5 -1.57 1.32 2.04
CA VAL A 5 -1.31 1.50 3.46
C VAL A 5 -2.50 0.97 4.26
N MET A 6 -2.23 0.16 5.26
CA MET A 6 -3.21 -0.34 6.21
C MET A 6 -2.76 -0.07 7.63
N GLU A 7 -3.71 0.14 8.53
CA GLU A 7 -3.45 0.35 9.95
C GLU A 7 -4.13 -0.74 10.76
N TYR A 8 -3.35 -1.44 11.57
CA TYR A 8 -3.84 -2.54 12.41
C TYR A 8 -3.00 -2.64 13.68
N ASN A 9 -3.65 -2.77 14.84
CA ASN A 9 -3.00 -2.92 16.16
C ASN A 9 -1.85 -1.93 16.40
N HIS A 10 -2.09 -0.63 16.20
CA HIS A 10 -1.10 0.45 16.34
C HIS A 10 0.13 0.34 15.42
N LYS A 11 0.09 -0.52 14.40
CA LYS A 11 1.10 -0.65 13.36
C LYS A 11 0.59 -0.09 12.05
N ILE A 12 1.52 0.43 11.26
CA ILE A 12 1.28 0.85 9.88
C ILE A 12 1.95 -0.16 8.97
N CYS A 13 1.16 -0.75 8.08
CA CYS A 13 1.58 -1.77 7.15
C CYS A 13 1.56 -1.20 5.73
N PHE A 14 2.67 -1.35 5.02
CA PHE A 14 2.84 -0.87 3.67
C PHE A 14 2.98 -2.05 2.72
N SER A 15 2.35 -1.98 1.55
CA SER A 15 2.54 -3.00 0.53
C SER A 15 3.96 -2.96 -0.03
N LEU A 16 4.55 -4.12 -0.27
CA LEU A 16 5.88 -4.23 -0.88
C LEU A 16 5.84 -4.06 -2.39
N ILE A 17 4.65 -4.16 -3.00
CA ILE A 17 4.43 -3.86 -4.42
C ILE A 17 3.36 -2.78 -4.58
N PRO A 18 3.37 -2.01 -5.67
CA PRO A 18 2.41 -0.95 -5.89
C PRO A 18 1.08 -1.51 -6.40
N VAL A 19 -0.02 -0.93 -5.93
CA VAL A 19 -1.39 -1.33 -6.30
C VAL A 19 -1.97 -0.30 -7.27
N LYS A 20 -2.68 -0.75 -8.30
CA LYS A 20 -3.43 0.17 -9.17
C LYS A 20 -4.71 0.59 -8.43
N GLU A 21 -4.83 1.89 -8.23
CA GLU A 21 -6.05 2.52 -7.72
C GLU A 21 -6.53 3.51 -8.78
N CYS A 22 -7.85 3.63 -8.91
CA CYS A 22 -8.44 4.58 -9.84
C CYS A 22 -8.23 6.04 -9.38
N PRO A 23 -8.04 6.98 -10.32
CA PRO A 23 -8.03 8.41 -10.02
C PRO A 23 -9.29 8.84 -9.24
N ARG A 24 -9.16 9.92 -8.46
CA ARG A 24 -10.33 10.51 -7.79
C ARG A 24 -11.36 10.95 -8.82
N GLY A 25 -12.62 10.59 -8.59
CA GLY A 25 -13.72 10.87 -9.52
C GLY A 25 -13.96 9.79 -10.57
N THR A 26 -13.17 8.71 -10.57
CA THR A 26 -13.41 7.52 -11.42
C THR A 26 -13.70 6.30 -10.55
N THR A 27 -14.43 5.34 -11.10
CA THR A 27 -14.85 4.11 -10.42
C THR A 27 -14.11 2.91 -11.00
N MET A 28 -13.82 1.91 -10.16
CA MET A 28 -13.25 0.64 -10.63
C MET A 28 -14.32 -0.14 -11.38
N GLU A 29 -14.20 -0.23 -12.70
CA GLU A 29 -15.10 -1.03 -13.54
C GLU A 29 -14.69 -2.50 -13.53
N LYS A 30 -13.41 -2.77 -13.76
CA LYS A 30 -12.81 -4.11 -13.66
C LYS A 30 -11.73 -4.08 -12.58
N ALA A 31 -11.88 -4.95 -11.59
CA ALA A 31 -10.89 -5.17 -10.55
C ALA A 31 -10.44 -6.63 -10.57
N GLU A 32 -9.21 -6.85 -10.12
CA GLU A 32 -8.67 -8.18 -9.85
C GLU A 32 -8.25 -8.27 -8.38
N ASP A 33 -8.48 -9.42 -7.78
CA ASP A 33 -7.99 -9.73 -6.45
C ASP A 33 -6.56 -10.26 -6.56
N ILE A 34 -5.61 -9.51 -6.00
CA ILE A 34 -4.19 -9.86 -6.01
C ILE A 34 -3.71 -10.09 -4.58
N LYS A 35 -2.89 -11.14 -4.39
CA LYS A 35 -2.21 -11.40 -3.13
C LYS A 35 -0.94 -10.56 -3.07
N ILE A 36 -0.83 -9.73 -2.04
CA ILE A 36 0.31 -8.83 -1.88
C ILE A 36 0.91 -8.96 -0.49
N LEU A 37 2.24 -8.83 -0.44
CA LEU A 37 3.00 -8.82 0.80
C LEU A 37 2.96 -7.43 1.43
N PHE A 38 2.78 -7.40 2.74
CA PHE A 38 2.86 -6.19 3.55
C PHE A 38 3.99 -6.28 4.54
N THR A 39 4.66 -5.14 4.79
CA THR A 39 5.60 -4.96 5.90
C THR A 39 5.01 -3.99 6.91
N CYS A 40 5.01 -4.36 8.19
CA CYS A 40 4.46 -3.54 9.26
C CYS A 40 5.56 -2.93 10.12
N LYS A 41 5.35 -1.68 10.51
CA LYS A 41 6.21 -0.93 11.42
C LYS A 41 5.36 -0.19 12.45
N ASP A 42 5.92 0.09 13.62
CA ASP A 42 5.18 0.77 14.69
C ASP A 42 4.85 2.22 14.30
N ARG A 43 3.59 2.62 14.53
CA ARG A 43 3.11 3.97 14.18
C ARG A 43 3.88 5.09 14.91
N SER A 44 4.45 4.79 16.07
CA SER A 44 5.26 5.71 16.86
C SER A 44 6.59 6.06 16.18
N SER A 45 7.10 5.20 15.28
CA SER A 45 8.37 5.42 14.60
C SER A 45 8.35 6.68 13.72
N THR A 46 9.34 7.55 13.90
CA THR A 46 9.55 8.74 13.07
C THR A 46 9.71 8.38 11.60
N GLU A 47 10.36 7.25 11.30
CA GLU A 47 10.52 6.73 9.95
C GLU A 47 9.16 6.42 9.31
N VAL A 48 8.27 5.76 10.05
CA VAL A 48 6.92 5.40 9.59
C VAL A 48 6.10 6.64 9.29
N ARG A 49 6.16 7.67 10.15
CA ARG A 49 5.49 8.95 9.91
C ARG A 49 6.00 9.63 8.64
N ARG A 50 7.30 9.50 8.33
CA ARG A 50 7.89 10.00 7.07
C ARG A 50 7.40 9.19 5.86
N LEU A 51 7.41 7.87 5.95
CA LEU A 51 6.96 6.98 4.87
C LEU A 51 5.48 7.18 4.58
N LEU A 52 4.64 7.27 5.61
CA LEU A 52 3.20 7.53 5.50
C LEU A 52 2.89 8.84 4.75
N ARG A 53 3.64 9.91 5.04
CA ARG A 53 3.51 11.18 4.31
C ARG A 53 3.90 11.04 2.83
N LYS A 54 4.97 10.30 2.52
CA LYS A 54 5.40 10.05 1.15
C LYS A 54 4.42 9.17 0.37
N ALA A 55 3.87 8.13 1.00
CA ALA A 55 2.93 7.19 0.37
C ALA A 55 1.63 7.87 -0.12
N LYS A 56 1.24 9.00 0.46
CA LYS A 56 0.05 9.77 0.02
C LYS A 56 0.22 10.35 -1.38
N SER A 57 1.43 10.79 -1.73
CA SER A 57 1.70 11.51 -2.99
C SER A 57 2.42 10.66 -4.03
N LYS A 58 3.18 9.63 -3.62
CA LYS A 58 3.97 8.80 -4.53
C LYS A 58 4.09 7.36 -4.08
N ASP A 59 4.47 6.50 -5.01
CA ASP A 59 4.90 5.15 -4.71
C ASP A 59 6.23 5.16 -3.92
N ILE A 60 6.28 4.37 -2.85
CA ILE A 60 7.44 4.20 -1.97
C ILE A 60 7.90 2.74 -1.87
N THR A 61 7.39 1.84 -2.70
CA THR A 61 7.68 0.39 -2.63
C THR A 61 9.17 0.08 -2.73
N GLN A 62 9.96 0.82 -3.53
CA GLN A 62 11.42 0.69 -3.58
C GLN A 62 12.13 1.00 -2.24
N GLN A 63 11.59 1.93 -1.42
CA GLN A 63 12.12 2.17 -0.06
C GLN A 63 11.80 1.01 0.89
N LEU A 64 10.93 0.09 0.47
CA LEU A 64 10.42 -0.99 1.30
C LEU A 64 10.93 -2.38 0.89
N GLU A 65 11.53 -2.51 -0.29
CA GLU A 65 11.90 -3.77 -0.96
C GLU A 65 12.70 -4.74 -0.08
N PHE A 66 13.60 -4.23 0.76
CA PHE A 66 14.44 -5.05 1.65
C PHE A 66 13.82 -5.33 3.03
N ASN A 67 12.62 -4.82 3.33
CA ASN A 67 11.97 -5.11 4.61
C ASN A 67 11.40 -6.53 4.60
N LYS A 68 11.49 -7.22 5.74
CA LYS A 68 10.83 -8.51 5.93
C LYS A 68 9.31 -8.34 5.79
N PRO A 69 8.64 -9.20 5.01
CA PRO A 69 7.18 -9.24 4.98
C PRO A 69 6.65 -9.70 6.33
N SER A 70 5.56 -9.08 6.77
CA SER A 70 4.84 -9.38 8.00
C SER A 70 3.63 -10.29 7.75
N PHE A 71 2.92 -10.08 6.64
CA PHE A 71 1.81 -10.93 6.21
C PHE A 71 1.52 -10.78 4.72
N VAL A 72 0.65 -11.65 4.20
CA VAL A 72 0.06 -11.56 2.85
C VAL A 72 -1.41 -11.21 3.01
N GLU A 73 -1.91 -10.29 2.18
CA GLU A 73 -3.33 -9.94 2.13
C GLU A 73 -3.82 -9.88 0.68
N THR A 74 -5.08 -10.21 0.48
CA THR A 74 -5.73 -10.10 -0.83
C THR A 74 -6.33 -8.70 -0.97
N VAL A 75 -5.88 -7.95 -1.98
CA VAL A 75 -6.41 -6.61 -2.24
C VAL A 75 -6.98 -6.51 -3.64
N ARG A 76 -8.02 -5.70 -3.78
CA ARG A 76 -8.57 -5.32 -5.09
C ARG A 76 -7.65 -4.31 -5.76
N SER A 77 -7.18 -4.66 -6.95
CA SER A 77 -6.39 -3.80 -7.84
C SER A 77 -7.20 -3.47 -9.08
N ALA A 78 -7.22 -2.19 -9.46
CA ALA A 78 -7.96 -1.72 -10.64
C ALA A 78 -7.28 -2.15 -11.94
N ARG A 79 -8.03 -2.80 -12.84
CA ARG A 79 -7.61 -3.03 -14.24
C ARG A 79 -8.05 -1.89 -15.15
N THR A 80 -9.30 -1.46 -15.03
CA THR A 80 -9.87 -0.31 -15.77
C THR A 80 -10.63 0.62 -14.82
N CYS A 81 -10.60 1.91 -15.15
CA CYS A 81 -11.27 2.97 -14.42
C CYS A 81 -12.18 3.72 -15.40
N VAL A 82 -13.40 4.04 -14.96
CA VAL A 82 -14.41 4.78 -15.73
C VAL A 82 -14.90 6.01 -14.97
#